data_AF-A0A8K1F9L6-F1
#
_entry.id   AF-A0A8K1F9L6-F1
#
_cell.length_a   1.000
_cell.length_b   1.000
_cell.length_c   1.000
_cell.angle_alpha   90.00
_cell.angle_beta   90.00
_cell.angle_gamma   90.00
#
_symmetry.space_group_name_H-M   'P 1'
#
loop_
_entity.id
_entity.type
_entity.pdbx_description
1 polymer ?
#
loop_
_entity_poly.entity_id
_entity_poly.type
_entity_poly.pdbx_seq_one_letter_code
_entity_poly.pdbx_strand_id
1 'polypeptide(L)'
;MANLTFMQLCVLEDKLERVISRSQANSLPSLAYFVEELTCQRPWECRNCPYWLVFEVEGRLQIRPEQHYIAEELIYNPGKVCQLNMGRGKTRVILPMLFLYHSYETRGKIARAHFLSPLLSETRQFMHRVLSAGVLRLPFIEQPFERQTELSLMDVLRMQEAVDDVKQFGGFQIIASEHRLSLELRRLELSLKDSSDDATNQEIIAALDKLLDDEQYINIFDESDAVLHHKYHLVYDIGDATELDGGTERWIVAEALLRVLVGTESPDFGTAWFAAFGVLEHCLEKRSRVNYGLPTPGTRPKSMAIPFTAADLRADRSEFCHPDVGIVLTLLSYYHVGLRDDEIRLAFEKLLRLDESEQTQYYREWYASVRAQISSDERTQLEKVEDVALDNPSQFTLLCKVYKYSMVVINFYLNQCVFPRDTKQYPRRLARIA
;
A
#
# COMPACT_ATOMS: atom_id res chain seq x y z
N MET A 1 -43.91 16.82 20.01
CA MET A 1 -43.46 17.44 21.27
C MET A 1 -43.24 16.40 22.36
N ALA A 2 -44.27 15.66 22.80
CA ALA A 2 -44.14 14.64 23.86
C ALA A 2 -43.04 13.59 23.58
N ASN A 3 -42.95 13.06 22.37
CA ASN A 3 -41.95 12.04 22.02
C ASN A 3 -40.50 12.56 22.08
N LEU A 4 -40.25 13.81 21.67
CA LEU A 4 -38.91 14.41 21.74
C LEU A 4 -38.50 14.61 23.20
N THR A 5 -39.41 15.10 24.05
CA THR A 5 -39.16 15.26 25.49
C THR A 5 -38.92 13.91 26.16
N PHE A 6 -39.67 12.87 25.79
CA PHE A 6 -39.44 11.52 26.30
C PHE A 6 -38.06 10.99 25.94
N MET A 7 -37.64 11.08 24.67
CA MET A 7 -36.30 10.67 24.24
C MET A 7 -35.19 11.47 24.95
N GLN A 8 -35.38 12.79 25.15
CA GLN A 8 -34.45 13.59 25.94
C GLN A 8 -34.32 13.10 27.38
N LEU A 9 -35.43 12.69 28.01
CA LEU A 9 -35.40 12.10 29.35
C LEU A 9 -34.65 10.77 29.37
N CYS A 10 -34.84 9.90 28.38
CA CYS A 10 -34.09 8.64 28.26
C CYS A 10 -32.57 8.88 28.19
N VAL A 11 -32.12 9.84 27.39
CA VAL A 11 -30.67 10.18 27.31
C VAL A 11 -30.14 10.68 28.66
N LEU A 12 -30.93 11.44 29.42
CA LEU A 12 -30.55 11.92 30.75
C LEU A 12 -30.55 10.80 31.80
N GLU A 13 -31.47 9.86 31.70
CA GLU A 13 -31.50 8.65 32.54
C GLU A 13 -30.27 7.78 32.30
N ASP A 14 -29.96 7.47 31.03
CA ASP A 14 -28.73 6.76 30.65
C ASP A 14 -27.47 7.51 31.13
N LYS A 15 -27.48 8.85 31.05
CA LYS A 15 -26.39 9.69 31.59
C LYS A 15 -26.23 9.48 33.09
N LEU A 16 -27.32 9.49 33.85
CA LEU A 16 -27.27 9.24 35.29
C LEU A 16 -26.71 7.85 35.61
N GLU A 17 -27.11 6.81 34.88
CA GLU A 17 -26.56 5.46 35.03
C GLU A 17 -25.05 5.41 34.77
N ARG A 18 -24.57 6.08 33.70
CA ARG A 18 -23.13 6.19 33.39
C ARG A 18 -22.36 6.94 34.48
N VAL A 19 -22.93 8.01 35.02
CA VAL A 19 -22.34 8.80 36.11
C VAL A 19 -22.25 7.97 37.39
N ILE A 20 -23.32 7.26 37.76
CA ILE A 20 -23.36 6.40 38.95
C ILE A 20 -22.35 5.25 38.85
N SER A 21 -22.33 4.54 37.71
CA SER A 21 -21.40 3.43 37.49
C SER A 21 -19.93 3.87 37.55
N ARG A 22 -19.60 5.05 37.00
CA ARG A 22 -18.24 5.62 37.08
C ARG A 22 -17.87 6.11 38.48
N SER A 23 -18.83 6.64 39.25
CA SER A 23 -18.61 7.04 40.64
C SER A 23 -18.25 5.86 41.54
N GLN A 24 -18.73 4.66 41.22
CA GLN A 24 -18.42 3.44 41.98
C GLN A 24 -17.05 2.86 41.62
N ALA A 25 -16.56 3.13 40.41
CA ALA A 25 -15.23 2.74 39.94
C ALA A 25 -14.16 3.73 40.45
N ASN A 26 -13.62 3.50 41.65
CA ASN A 26 -12.61 4.32 42.34
C ASN A 26 -11.21 4.32 41.66
N SER A 27 -11.12 4.76 40.40
CA SER A 27 -9.85 4.91 39.66
C SER A 27 -9.65 6.34 39.15
N LEU A 28 -8.40 6.82 39.13
CA LEU A 28 -8.04 8.17 38.66
C LEU A 28 -8.54 8.48 37.22
N PRO A 29 -8.47 7.57 36.24
CA PRO A 29 -9.04 7.82 34.90
C PRO A 29 -10.56 7.97 34.93
N SER A 30 -11.25 7.26 35.84
CA SER A 30 -12.70 7.33 35.99
C SER A 30 -13.16 8.73 36.41
N LEU A 31 -12.37 9.42 37.25
CA LEU A 31 -12.69 10.79 37.70
C LEU A 31 -12.66 11.80 36.55
N ALA A 32 -11.71 11.71 35.63
CA ALA A 32 -11.66 12.60 34.46
C ALA A 32 -12.88 12.40 33.55
N TYR A 33 -13.20 11.15 33.21
CA TYR A 33 -14.40 10.82 32.42
C TYR A 33 -15.71 11.12 33.16
N PHE A 34 -15.72 11.06 34.49
CA PHE A 34 -16.85 11.46 35.32
C PHE A 34 -17.11 12.96 35.25
N VAL A 35 -16.06 13.78 35.37
CA VAL A 35 -16.17 15.24 35.21
C VAL A 35 -16.60 15.62 33.78
N GLU A 36 -16.02 14.96 32.76
CA GLU A 36 -16.46 15.16 31.36
C GLU A 36 -17.95 14.83 31.18
N GLU A 37 -18.42 13.72 31.74
CA GLU A 37 -19.83 13.34 31.63
C GLU A 37 -20.74 14.36 32.34
N LEU A 38 -20.39 14.79 33.56
CA LEU A 38 -21.16 15.77 34.32
C LEU A 38 -21.26 17.12 33.60
N THR A 39 -20.14 17.60 33.06
CA THR A 39 -20.05 18.89 32.36
C THR A 39 -20.66 18.88 30.96
N CYS A 40 -20.92 17.71 30.39
CA CYS A 40 -21.53 17.57 29.07
C CYS A 40 -22.98 18.09 29.06
N GLN A 41 -23.16 19.30 28.51
CA GLN A 41 -24.48 19.89 28.24
C GLN A 41 -24.74 19.87 26.73
N ARG A 42 -25.99 19.62 26.32
CA ARG A 42 -26.35 19.60 24.91
C ARG A 42 -26.39 21.04 24.37
N PRO A 43 -25.58 21.43 23.37
CA PRO A 43 -25.58 22.79 22.83
C PRO A 43 -26.65 23.05 21.76
N TRP A 44 -27.28 22.01 21.22
CA TRP A 44 -28.19 22.08 20.06
C TRP A 44 -29.64 21.77 20.43
N GLU A 45 -30.58 22.32 19.65
CA GLU A 45 -32.00 22.06 19.83
C GLU A 45 -32.44 20.75 19.17
N CYS A 46 -33.05 19.85 19.94
CA CYS A 46 -33.50 18.55 19.44
C CYS A 46 -34.58 18.60 18.36
N ARG A 47 -35.19 19.77 18.14
CA ARG A 47 -36.17 19.98 17.08
C ARG A 47 -35.53 20.09 15.70
N ASN A 48 -34.32 20.63 15.63
CA ASN A 48 -33.63 20.88 14.37
C ASN A 48 -33.03 19.58 13.83
N CYS A 49 -32.50 18.71 14.71
CA CYS A 49 -31.90 17.44 14.32
C CYS A 49 -32.47 16.25 15.14
N PRO A 50 -33.74 15.87 14.95
CA PRO A 50 -34.36 14.80 15.74
C PRO A 50 -33.66 13.43 15.57
N TYR A 51 -33.03 13.18 14.42
CA TYR A 51 -32.27 11.96 14.13
C TYR A 51 -31.00 11.81 14.99
N TRP A 52 -30.34 12.91 15.36
CA TRP A 52 -29.23 12.86 16.32
C TRP A 52 -29.69 12.44 17.71
N LEU A 53 -30.91 12.84 18.11
CA LEU A 53 -31.47 12.44 19.40
C LEU A 53 -31.83 10.94 19.41
N VAL A 54 -32.36 10.42 18.30
CA VAL A 54 -32.61 8.97 18.15
C VAL A 54 -31.29 8.19 18.24
N PHE A 55 -30.24 8.68 17.59
CA PHE A 55 -28.89 8.10 17.69
C PHE A 55 -28.34 8.11 19.11
N GLU A 56 -28.55 9.18 19.89
CA GLU A 56 -28.17 9.24 21.31
C GLU A 56 -28.88 8.15 22.15
N VAL A 57 -30.21 8.02 21.97
CA VAL A 57 -31.03 7.04 22.70
C VAL A 57 -30.62 5.61 22.34
N GLU A 58 -30.51 5.30 21.06
CA GLU A 58 -30.14 3.96 20.59
C GLU A 58 -28.71 3.59 21.00
N GLY A 59 -27.78 4.54 20.89
CA GLY A 59 -26.38 4.36 21.26
C GLY A 59 -26.11 4.42 22.76
N ARG A 60 -27.12 4.72 23.61
CA ARG A 60 -26.98 5.01 25.04
C ARG A 60 -25.82 5.96 25.32
N LEU A 61 -25.72 7.01 24.52
CA LEU A 61 -24.64 7.99 24.55
C LEU A 61 -25.21 9.41 24.54
N GLN A 62 -24.40 10.38 24.92
CA GLN A 62 -24.73 11.79 24.75
C GLN A 62 -23.66 12.45 23.87
N ILE A 63 -24.09 13.12 22.81
CA ILE A 63 -23.20 13.87 21.91
C ILE A 63 -22.60 15.03 22.69
N ARG A 64 -21.27 15.11 22.65
CA ARG A 64 -20.51 16.14 23.37
C ARG A 64 -20.55 17.47 22.61
N PRO A 65 -20.44 18.62 23.30
CA PRO A 65 -20.35 19.92 22.65
C PRO A 65 -19.27 20.00 21.58
N GLU A 66 -18.07 19.48 21.89
CA GLU A 66 -16.92 19.44 20.97
C GLU A 66 -17.25 18.69 19.66
N GLN A 67 -17.99 17.58 19.75
CA GLN A 67 -18.39 16.77 18.59
C GLN A 67 -19.45 17.49 17.76
N HIS A 68 -20.40 18.14 18.43
CA HIS A 68 -21.45 18.92 17.76
C HIS A 68 -20.88 20.10 16.97
N TYR A 69 -20.04 20.94 17.60
CA TYR A 69 -19.46 22.10 16.92
C TYR A 69 -18.64 21.68 15.70
N ILE A 70 -17.93 20.55 15.78
CA ILE A 70 -17.16 20.04 14.63
C ILE A 70 -18.07 19.51 13.53
N ALA A 71 -19.14 18.77 13.87
CA ALA A 71 -20.11 18.32 12.88
C ALA A 71 -20.78 19.52 12.18
N GLU A 72 -21.18 20.53 12.95
CA GLU A 72 -21.77 21.77 12.45
C GLU A 72 -20.82 22.52 11.50
N GLU A 73 -19.56 22.67 11.90
CA GLU A 73 -18.52 23.27 11.07
C GLU A 73 -18.29 22.52 9.76
N LEU A 74 -18.27 21.18 9.78
CA LEU A 74 -18.10 20.37 8.58
C LEU A 74 -19.32 20.43 7.65
N ILE A 75 -20.52 20.57 8.21
CA ILE A 75 -21.78 20.69 7.45
C ILE A 75 -21.85 22.02 6.71
N TYR A 76 -21.56 23.13 7.38
CA TYR A 76 -21.76 24.47 6.82
C TYR A 76 -20.53 25.03 6.08
N ASN A 77 -19.33 24.52 6.36
CA ASN A 77 -18.08 24.97 5.72
C ASN A 77 -17.40 23.81 4.95
N PRO A 78 -17.84 23.51 3.72
CA PRO A 78 -17.24 22.45 2.91
C PRO A 78 -15.76 22.74 2.64
N GLY A 79 -14.91 21.72 2.77
CA GLY A 79 -13.45 21.83 2.59
C GLY A 79 -12.67 22.20 3.86
N LYS A 80 -13.36 22.46 4.98
CA LYS A 80 -12.69 22.67 6.28
C LYS A 80 -12.15 21.35 6.84
N VAL A 81 -10.93 21.39 7.36
CA VAL A 81 -10.31 20.25 8.07
C VAL A 81 -10.33 20.51 9.57
N CYS A 82 -10.87 19.57 10.34
CA CYS A 82 -11.02 19.68 11.79
C CYS A 82 -10.21 18.59 12.51
N GLN A 83 -9.39 18.97 13.48
CA GLN A 83 -8.58 18.03 14.27
C GLN A 83 -9.17 17.82 15.67
N LEU A 84 -9.33 16.56 16.06
CA LEU A 84 -9.66 16.14 17.43
C LEU A 84 -8.57 15.24 17.98
N ASN A 85 -8.45 15.23 19.31
CA ASN A 85 -7.61 14.29 20.03
C ASN A 85 -8.06 12.83 19.81
N MET A 86 -7.12 11.90 19.91
CA MET A 86 -7.39 10.47 19.74
C MET A 86 -8.41 9.98 20.78
N GLY A 87 -9.30 9.08 20.36
CA GLY A 87 -10.33 8.49 21.24
C GLY A 87 -11.55 9.38 21.52
N ARG A 88 -11.65 10.58 20.93
CA ARG A 88 -12.79 11.51 21.13
C ARG A 88 -14.04 11.18 20.28
N GLY A 89 -14.06 10.03 19.60
CA GLY A 89 -15.24 9.57 18.85
C GLY A 89 -15.41 10.18 17.46
N LYS A 90 -14.32 10.45 16.73
CA LYS A 90 -14.35 10.92 15.32
C LYS A 90 -15.21 10.01 14.44
N THR A 91 -14.78 8.76 14.28
CA THR A 91 -15.45 7.76 13.44
C THR A 91 -16.75 7.24 14.04
N ARG A 92 -16.85 7.17 15.38
CA ARG A 92 -17.99 6.53 16.07
C ARG A 92 -19.15 7.47 16.41
N VAL A 93 -18.94 8.78 16.41
CA VAL A 93 -19.97 9.77 16.77
C VAL A 93 -20.14 10.81 15.68
N ILE A 94 -19.07 11.51 15.29
CA ILE A 94 -19.16 12.61 14.32
C ILE A 94 -19.55 12.09 12.95
N LEU A 95 -18.91 11.00 12.49
CA LEU A 95 -19.22 10.47 11.17
C LEU A 95 -20.69 9.98 11.04
N PRO A 96 -21.26 9.21 11.99
CA PRO A 96 -22.70 8.93 12.01
C PRO A 96 -23.57 10.18 12.01
N MET A 97 -23.19 11.23 12.75
CA MET A 97 -23.92 12.50 12.75
C MET A 97 -23.97 13.14 11.36
N LEU A 98 -22.86 13.12 10.62
CA LEU A 98 -22.76 13.65 9.26
C LEU A 98 -23.60 12.82 8.27
N PHE A 99 -23.53 11.50 8.36
CA PHE A 99 -24.37 10.63 7.53
C PHE A 99 -25.84 10.90 7.75
N LEU A 100 -26.29 10.93 9.01
CA LEU A 100 -27.68 11.22 9.33
C LEU A 100 -28.13 12.58 8.80
N TYR A 101 -27.32 13.62 9.00
CA TYR A 101 -27.64 14.96 8.52
C TYR A 101 -27.80 14.98 6.99
N HIS A 102 -26.81 14.47 6.25
CA HIS A 102 -26.85 14.51 4.78
C HIS A 102 -27.93 13.60 4.20
N SER A 103 -28.20 12.45 4.81
CA SER A 103 -29.26 11.53 4.42
C SER A 103 -30.66 12.16 4.51
N TYR A 104 -30.93 12.94 5.56
CA TYR A 104 -32.26 13.52 5.78
C TYR A 104 -32.42 14.93 5.17
N GLU A 105 -31.40 15.79 5.30
CA GLU A 105 -31.45 17.20 4.88
C GLU A 105 -30.95 17.42 3.44
N THR A 106 -29.86 16.73 3.05
CA THR A 106 -29.23 16.95 1.74
C THR A 106 -29.73 15.95 0.70
N ARG A 107 -31.03 16.02 0.39
CA ARG A 107 -31.64 15.11 -0.61
C ARG A 107 -31.01 15.28 -1.98
N GLY A 108 -30.69 14.16 -2.62
CA GLY A 108 -30.14 14.12 -3.98
C GLY A 108 -28.62 14.02 -4.06
N LYS A 109 -27.90 14.01 -2.92
CA LYS A 109 -26.48 13.65 -2.85
C LYS A 109 -26.25 12.50 -1.86
N ILE A 110 -25.20 11.72 -2.08
CA ILE A 110 -24.83 10.60 -1.21
C ILE A 110 -23.63 11.02 -0.37
N ALA A 111 -23.73 10.90 0.96
CA ALA A 111 -22.57 11.04 1.82
C ALA A 111 -21.63 9.84 1.61
N ARG A 112 -20.41 10.10 1.14
CA ARG A 112 -19.38 9.09 0.85
C ARG A 112 -18.22 9.28 1.81
N ALA A 113 -17.97 8.31 2.70
CA ALA A 113 -16.82 8.35 3.59
C ALA A 113 -15.64 7.53 3.05
N HIS A 114 -14.46 8.13 3.13
CA HIS A 114 -13.19 7.56 2.72
C HIS A 114 -12.39 7.10 3.93
N PHE A 115 -11.89 5.86 3.84
CA PHE A 115 -11.07 5.23 4.88
C PHE A 115 -9.79 4.65 4.30
N LEU A 116 -8.87 4.29 5.18
CA LEU A 116 -7.81 3.34 4.87
C LEU A 116 -8.39 1.92 4.84
N SER A 117 -7.93 1.09 3.90
CA SER A 117 -8.38 -0.30 3.73
C SER A 117 -8.37 -1.14 5.02
N PRO A 118 -7.37 -1.01 5.93
CA PRO A 118 -7.37 -1.73 7.21
C PRO A 118 -8.52 -1.36 8.16
N LEU A 119 -9.02 -0.13 8.11
CA LEU A 119 -10.07 0.38 9.01
C LEU A 119 -11.48 0.10 8.48
N LEU A 120 -11.60 -0.28 7.21
CA LEU A 120 -12.89 -0.43 6.52
C LEU A 120 -13.76 -1.50 7.16
N SER A 121 -13.18 -2.65 7.51
CA SER A 121 -13.93 -3.80 8.05
C SER A 121 -14.55 -3.52 9.42
N GLU A 122 -13.79 -2.94 10.35
CA GLU A 122 -14.29 -2.53 11.67
C GLU A 122 -15.37 -1.46 11.52
N THR A 123 -15.10 -0.44 10.71
CA THR A 123 -16.02 0.68 10.52
C THR A 123 -17.33 0.22 9.89
N ARG A 124 -17.27 -0.68 8.90
CA ARG A 124 -18.46 -1.28 8.29
C ARG A 124 -19.32 -2.01 9.31
N GLN A 125 -18.71 -2.85 10.15
CA GLN A 125 -19.45 -3.59 11.16
C GLN A 125 -20.11 -2.66 12.17
N PHE A 126 -19.41 -1.60 12.57
CA PHE A 126 -19.95 -0.56 13.45
C PHE A 126 -21.13 0.17 12.80
N MET A 127 -20.97 0.68 11.58
CA MET A 127 -22.00 1.44 10.86
C MET A 127 -23.22 0.60 10.56
N HIS A 128 -23.05 -0.66 10.14
CA HIS A 128 -24.15 -1.60 9.96
C HIS A 128 -24.94 -1.80 11.26
N ARG A 129 -24.26 -1.98 12.39
CA ARG A 129 -24.93 -2.19 13.69
C ARG A 129 -25.72 -0.97 14.15
N VAL A 130 -25.16 0.22 13.97
CA VAL A 130 -25.70 1.45 14.58
C VAL A 130 -26.67 2.18 13.67
N LEU A 131 -26.41 2.24 12.37
CA LEU A 131 -27.21 3.03 11.43
C LEU A 131 -28.20 2.19 10.63
N SER A 132 -27.85 0.95 10.27
CA SER A 132 -28.63 0.14 9.32
C SER A 132 -29.53 -0.90 9.98
N ALA A 133 -28.96 -1.72 10.87
CA ALA A 133 -29.70 -2.74 11.63
C ALA A 133 -30.51 -2.14 12.79
N GLY A 134 -30.28 -0.85 13.08
CA GLY A 134 -30.91 -0.11 14.15
C GLY A 134 -32.29 0.47 13.82
N VAL A 135 -32.73 1.43 14.64
CA VAL A 135 -34.00 2.15 14.46
C VAL A 135 -33.94 3.10 13.27
N LEU A 136 -32.75 3.64 12.99
CA LEU A 136 -32.50 4.63 11.94
C LEU A 136 -32.65 4.04 10.52
N ARG A 137 -32.39 2.74 10.34
CA ARG A 137 -32.54 1.97 9.09
C ARG A 137 -31.94 2.66 7.85
N LEU A 138 -30.81 3.34 8.00
CA LEU A 138 -30.09 3.91 6.86
C LEU A 138 -29.44 2.78 6.05
N PRO A 139 -29.77 2.63 4.76
CA PRO A 139 -29.04 1.73 3.89
C PRO A 139 -27.64 2.27 3.64
N PHE A 140 -26.68 1.37 3.44
CA PHE A 140 -25.36 1.76 2.98
C PHE A 140 -24.81 0.75 1.99
N ILE A 141 -23.88 1.23 1.18
CA ILE A 141 -23.12 0.39 0.26
C ILE A 141 -21.63 0.50 0.55
N GLU A 142 -20.96 -0.65 0.43
CA GLU A 142 -19.51 -0.76 0.34
C GLU A 142 -19.19 -1.03 -1.13
N GLN A 143 -18.25 -0.26 -1.71
CA GLN A 143 -17.83 -0.46 -3.09
C GLN A 143 -16.35 -0.90 -3.13
N PRO A 144 -16.07 -2.21 -2.96
CA PRO A 144 -14.73 -2.73 -3.13
C PRO A 144 -14.38 -2.76 -4.62
N PHE A 145 -13.16 -2.35 -4.95
CA PHE A 145 -12.66 -2.45 -6.31
C PHE A 145 -11.16 -2.73 -6.32
N GLU A 146 -10.77 -3.76 -7.07
CA GLU A 146 -9.39 -4.14 -7.26
C GLU A 146 -8.99 -3.98 -8.73
N ARG A 147 -7.73 -3.62 -8.95
CA ARG A 147 -7.17 -3.45 -10.29
C ARG A 147 -7.35 -4.66 -11.20
N GLN A 148 -7.25 -5.85 -10.64
CA GLN A 148 -7.23 -7.12 -11.39
C GLN A 148 -8.61 -7.53 -11.90
N THR A 149 -9.67 -6.86 -11.44
CA THR A 149 -11.03 -7.17 -11.85
C THR A 149 -11.27 -6.70 -13.28
N GLU A 150 -11.62 -7.63 -14.17
CA GLU A 150 -12.12 -7.30 -15.50
C GLU A 150 -13.52 -6.68 -15.38
N LEU A 151 -13.65 -5.43 -15.80
CA LEU A 151 -14.92 -4.70 -15.75
C LEU A 151 -15.72 -4.98 -17.01
N SER A 152 -16.88 -5.62 -16.86
CA SER A 152 -17.89 -5.63 -17.91
C SER A 152 -18.85 -4.44 -17.78
N LEU A 153 -19.52 -4.08 -18.88
CA LEU A 153 -20.57 -3.04 -18.87
C LEU A 153 -21.65 -3.34 -17.82
N MET A 154 -22.05 -4.61 -17.71
CA MET A 154 -23.08 -5.03 -16.76
C MET A 154 -22.64 -4.83 -15.31
N ASP A 155 -21.35 -4.99 -15.01
CA ASP A 155 -20.84 -4.78 -13.66
C ASP A 155 -20.87 -3.29 -13.29
N VAL A 156 -20.50 -2.40 -14.21
CA VAL A 156 -20.58 -0.95 -13.98
C VAL A 156 -22.03 -0.50 -13.84
N LEU A 157 -22.95 -1.03 -14.66
CA LEU A 157 -24.37 -0.73 -14.54
C LEU A 157 -24.96 -1.19 -13.20
N ARG A 158 -24.57 -2.37 -12.69
CA ARG A 158 -24.95 -2.82 -11.34
C ARG A 158 -24.40 -1.92 -10.25
N MET A 159 -23.16 -1.43 -10.38
CA MET A 159 -22.59 -0.48 -9.44
C MET A 159 -23.37 0.85 -9.44
N GLN A 160 -23.75 1.34 -10.63
CA GLN A 160 -24.60 2.52 -10.76
C GLN A 160 -25.98 2.30 -10.13
N GLU A 161 -26.63 1.18 -10.42
CA GLU A 161 -27.94 0.83 -9.86
C GLU A 161 -27.88 0.80 -8.32
N ALA A 162 -26.87 0.17 -7.74
CA ALA A 162 -26.68 0.15 -6.29
C ALA A 162 -26.46 1.55 -5.69
N VAL A 163 -25.76 2.43 -6.39
CA VAL A 163 -25.57 3.85 -5.99
C VAL A 163 -26.89 4.61 -6.10
N ASP A 164 -27.62 4.45 -7.20
CA ASP A 164 -28.89 5.12 -7.46
C ASP A 164 -29.97 4.68 -6.44
N ASP A 165 -30.01 3.39 -6.07
CA ASP A 165 -30.86 2.87 -4.99
C ASP A 165 -30.56 3.57 -3.67
N VAL A 166 -29.28 3.61 -3.26
CA VAL A 166 -28.86 4.28 -2.02
C VAL A 166 -29.24 5.76 -2.05
N LYS A 167 -29.08 6.42 -3.18
CA LYS A 167 -29.48 7.81 -3.38
C LYS A 167 -30.98 8.01 -3.18
N GLN A 168 -31.79 7.10 -3.71
CA GLN A 168 -33.25 7.14 -3.61
C GLN A 168 -33.72 6.90 -2.16
N PHE A 169 -33.07 5.99 -1.44
CA PHE A 169 -33.41 5.68 -0.05
C PHE A 169 -32.74 6.61 0.98
N GLY A 170 -31.93 7.58 0.54
CA GLY A 170 -31.21 8.50 1.43
C GLY A 170 -30.14 7.80 2.27
N GLY A 171 -29.50 6.77 1.73
CA GLY A 171 -28.40 6.07 2.39
C GLY A 171 -27.06 6.77 2.23
N PHE A 172 -25.99 6.06 2.62
CA PHE A 172 -24.62 6.54 2.54
C PHE A 172 -23.68 5.50 1.91
N GLN A 173 -22.49 5.93 1.51
CA GLN A 173 -21.48 5.07 0.92
C GLN A 173 -20.22 5.07 1.79
N ILE A 174 -19.64 3.89 1.97
CA ILE A 174 -18.33 3.71 2.59
C ILE A 174 -17.39 3.12 1.53
N ILE A 175 -16.20 3.71 1.39
CA ILE A 175 -15.20 3.23 0.43
C ILE A 175 -13.80 3.37 1.02
N ALA A 176 -12.92 2.41 0.74
CA ALA A 176 -11.49 2.64 0.98
C ALA A 176 -10.95 3.53 -0.13
N SER A 177 -10.09 4.48 0.25
CA SER A 177 -9.49 5.44 -0.69
C SER A 177 -8.77 4.72 -1.84
N GLU A 178 -8.12 3.59 -1.56
CA GLU A 178 -7.48 2.72 -2.54
C GLU A 178 -8.44 2.16 -3.60
N HIS A 179 -9.67 1.79 -3.21
CA HIS A 179 -10.69 1.26 -4.12
C HIS A 179 -11.23 2.35 -5.04
N ARG A 180 -11.49 3.56 -4.51
CA ARG A 180 -11.90 4.72 -5.33
C ARG A 180 -10.83 5.06 -6.36
N LEU A 181 -9.60 5.25 -5.89
CA LEU A 181 -8.46 5.60 -6.75
C LEU A 181 -8.23 4.53 -7.82
N SER A 182 -8.40 3.26 -7.47
CA SER A 182 -8.33 2.13 -8.41
C SER A 182 -9.37 2.23 -9.52
N LEU A 183 -10.61 2.58 -9.18
CA LEU A 183 -11.71 2.74 -10.13
C LEU A 183 -11.46 3.91 -11.08
N GLU A 184 -10.98 5.03 -10.55
CA GLU A 184 -10.60 6.22 -11.32
C GLU A 184 -9.42 5.95 -12.26
N LEU A 185 -8.40 5.21 -11.80
CA LEU A 185 -7.25 4.83 -12.61
C LEU A 185 -7.63 3.81 -13.67
N ARG A 186 -8.56 2.89 -13.38
CA ARG A 186 -9.09 1.94 -14.37
C ARG A 186 -9.85 2.65 -15.47
N ARG A 187 -10.66 3.66 -15.14
CA ARG A 187 -11.32 4.54 -16.12
C ARG A 187 -10.31 5.19 -17.07
N LEU A 188 -9.20 5.71 -16.53
CA LEU A 188 -8.12 6.29 -17.34
C LEU A 188 -7.35 5.24 -18.16
N GLU A 189 -7.13 4.04 -17.62
CA GLU A 189 -6.49 2.93 -18.34
C GLU A 189 -7.31 2.53 -19.57
N LEU A 190 -8.63 2.42 -19.44
CA LEU A 190 -9.54 2.12 -20.56
C LEU A 190 -9.48 3.22 -21.63
N SER A 191 -9.51 4.49 -21.22
CA SER A 191 -9.38 5.63 -22.14
C SER A 191 -8.04 5.68 -22.88
N LEU A 192 -6.97 5.11 -22.30
CA LEU A 192 -5.66 5.03 -22.97
C LEU A 192 -5.51 3.81 -23.87
N LYS A 193 -6.31 2.76 -23.64
CA LYS A 193 -6.35 1.54 -24.44
C LYS A 193 -7.24 1.66 -25.68
N ASP A 194 -7.92 2.80 -25.87
CA ASP A 194 -8.74 3.09 -27.04
C ASP A 194 -7.93 2.97 -28.35
N SER A 195 -7.82 1.76 -28.89
CA SER A 195 -7.85 1.52 -30.32
C SER A 195 -9.26 1.87 -30.79
N SER A 196 -9.36 2.74 -31.78
CA SER A 196 -10.53 3.50 -32.23
C SER A 196 -11.85 2.75 -32.56
N ASP A 197 -11.96 1.44 -32.30
CA ASP A 197 -13.04 0.57 -32.79
C ASP A 197 -13.88 -0.14 -31.71
N ASP A 198 -13.56 -0.03 -30.41
CA ASP A 198 -14.33 -0.71 -29.35
C ASP A 198 -15.49 0.15 -28.79
N ALA A 199 -16.65 0.10 -29.45
CA ALA A 199 -17.88 0.75 -28.97
C ALA A 199 -18.25 0.35 -27.53
N THR A 200 -17.94 -0.88 -27.13
CA THR A 200 -18.14 -1.40 -25.77
C THR A 200 -17.30 -0.68 -24.72
N ASN A 201 -16.05 -0.31 -25.03
CA ASN A 201 -15.19 0.40 -24.10
C ASN A 201 -15.69 1.83 -23.88
N GLN A 202 -16.22 2.48 -24.92
CA GLN A 202 -16.82 3.80 -24.81
C GLN A 202 -18.07 3.79 -23.91
N GLU A 203 -18.92 2.77 -24.03
CA GLU A 203 -20.08 2.60 -23.14
C GLU A 203 -19.65 2.40 -21.67
N ILE A 204 -18.59 1.60 -21.44
CA ILE A 204 -18.03 1.40 -20.09
C ILE A 204 -17.48 2.71 -19.54
N ILE A 205 -16.73 3.47 -20.33
CA ILE A 205 -16.15 4.76 -19.91
C ILE A 205 -17.27 5.75 -19.57
N ALA A 206 -18.29 5.87 -20.42
CA ALA A 206 -19.44 6.74 -20.15
C ALA A 206 -20.19 6.34 -18.87
N ALA A 207 -20.32 5.03 -18.62
CA ALA A 207 -20.91 4.53 -17.38
C ALA A 207 -20.01 4.83 -16.16
N LEU A 208 -18.69 4.67 -16.28
CA LEU A 208 -17.76 5.03 -15.20
C LEU A 208 -17.76 6.54 -14.93
N ASP A 209 -17.90 7.38 -15.95
CA ASP A 209 -17.97 8.84 -15.80
C ASP A 209 -19.22 9.26 -15.01
N LYS A 210 -20.36 8.63 -15.28
CA LYS A 210 -21.58 8.87 -14.48
C LYS A 210 -21.43 8.39 -13.03
N LEU A 211 -20.73 7.28 -12.80
CA LEU A 211 -20.51 6.70 -11.47
C LEU A 211 -19.50 7.49 -10.62
N LEU A 212 -18.51 8.11 -11.27
CA LEU A 212 -17.42 8.86 -10.62
C LEU A 212 -17.71 10.37 -10.56
N ASP A 213 -18.88 10.82 -11.00
CA ASP A 213 -19.30 12.20 -10.97
C ASP A 213 -19.36 12.75 -9.53
N ASP A 214 -18.42 13.64 -9.20
CA ASP A 214 -18.26 14.19 -7.85
C ASP A 214 -19.46 15.06 -7.43
N GLU A 215 -20.29 15.55 -8.35
CA GLU A 215 -21.47 16.36 -8.01
C GLU A 215 -22.52 15.57 -7.20
N GLN A 216 -22.52 14.24 -7.35
CA GLN A 216 -23.46 13.34 -6.71
C GLN A 216 -23.06 12.98 -5.28
N TYR A 217 -21.82 13.28 -4.87
CA TYR A 217 -21.25 12.84 -3.61
C TYR A 217 -20.90 14.00 -2.69
N ILE A 218 -21.00 13.75 -1.39
CA ILE A 218 -20.42 14.58 -0.34
C ILE A 218 -19.30 13.76 0.27
N ASN A 219 -18.06 14.06 -0.13
CA ASN A 219 -16.88 13.32 0.28
C ASN A 219 -16.48 13.72 1.70
N ILE A 220 -16.47 12.76 2.62
CA ILE A 220 -16.03 12.91 4.01
C ILE A 220 -14.76 12.08 4.19
N PHE A 221 -13.68 12.70 4.61
CA PHE A 221 -12.40 12.01 4.85
C PHE A 221 -12.20 11.79 6.34
N ASP A 222 -12.18 10.53 6.77
CA ASP A 222 -11.71 10.17 8.11
C ASP A 222 -10.19 9.98 8.08
N GLU A 223 -9.49 10.41 9.12
CA GLU A 223 -8.01 10.41 9.17
C GLU A 223 -7.37 11.06 7.92
N SER A 224 -7.82 12.27 7.57
CA SER A 224 -7.38 13.00 6.37
C SER A 224 -5.87 13.16 6.23
N ASP A 225 -5.15 13.23 7.35
CA ASP A 225 -3.68 13.28 7.40
C ASP A 225 -3.03 11.98 6.90
N ALA A 226 -3.68 10.83 7.15
CA ALA A 226 -3.24 9.55 6.64
C ALA A 226 -3.76 9.28 5.22
N VAL A 227 -5.04 9.56 4.95
CA VAL A 227 -5.66 9.30 3.64
C VAL A 227 -5.02 10.12 2.53
N LEU A 228 -4.67 11.39 2.79
CA LEU A 228 -4.03 12.28 1.81
C LEU A 228 -2.50 12.16 1.83
N HIS A 229 -1.94 11.24 2.62
CA HIS A 229 -0.49 11.09 2.72
C HIS A 229 0.09 10.49 1.44
N HIS A 230 1.26 10.98 1.04
CA HIS A 230 1.98 10.51 -0.16
C HIS A 230 2.34 9.01 -0.19
N LYS A 231 2.13 8.31 0.93
CA LYS A 231 2.38 6.87 1.07
C LYS A 231 1.25 6.04 0.45
N TYR A 232 0.04 6.58 0.41
CA TYR A 232 -1.14 5.90 -0.13
C TYR A 232 -1.45 6.33 -1.58
N HIS A 233 -0.49 6.98 -2.26
CA HIS A 233 -0.59 7.24 -3.69
C HIS A 233 -0.61 5.92 -4.45
N LEU A 234 -1.66 5.73 -5.25
CA LEU A 234 -1.81 4.53 -6.05
C LEU A 234 -1.15 4.75 -7.42
N VAL A 235 -0.27 3.83 -7.82
CA VAL A 235 0.42 3.87 -9.12
C VAL A 235 0.03 2.65 -9.95
N TYR A 236 -0.55 2.89 -11.13
CA TYR A 236 -0.91 1.88 -12.11
C TYR A 236 0.09 1.88 -13.26
N ASP A 237 0.86 0.82 -13.35
CA ASP A 237 1.72 0.54 -14.50
C ASP A 237 0.88 0.13 -15.73
N ILE A 238 0.98 0.84 -16.85
CA ILE A 238 0.22 0.56 -18.08
C ILE A 238 1.11 -0.07 -19.14
N GLY A 239 0.57 -1.09 -19.81
CA GLY A 239 1.18 -1.76 -20.95
C GLY A 239 1.80 -3.11 -20.57
N ASP A 240 2.37 -3.79 -21.57
CA ASP A 240 3.13 -4.99 -21.32
C ASP A 240 4.49 -4.65 -20.72
N ALA A 241 4.99 -5.55 -19.88
CA ALA A 241 6.27 -5.41 -19.22
C ALA A 241 7.40 -5.49 -20.27
N THR A 242 7.98 -4.34 -20.62
CA THR A 242 9.11 -4.20 -21.54
C THR A 242 10.44 -4.31 -20.81
N GLU A 243 11.50 -4.64 -21.54
CA GLU A 243 12.86 -4.60 -20.99
C GLU A 243 13.23 -3.17 -20.57
N LEU A 244 14.05 -3.06 -19.53
CA LEU A 244 14.53 -1.77 -19.03
C LEU A 244 15.41 -1.10 -20.09
N ASP A 245 15.10 0.16 -20.41
CA ASP A 245 15.92 0.93 -21.35
C ASP A 245 17.34 1.14 -20.80
N GLY A 246 18.33 0.69 -21.56
CA GLY A 246 19.73 0.64 -21.15
C GLY A 246 19.99 -0.22 -19.91
N GLY A 247 19.21 -1.30 -19.71
CA GLY A 247 19.33 -2.16 -18.52
C GLY A 247 20.76 -2.64 -18.30
N THR A 248 21.39 -3.16 -19.35
CA THR A 248 22.76 -3.69 -19.34
C THR A 248 23.77 -2.66 -18.82
N GLU A 249 23.69 -1.45 -19.31
CA GLU A 249 24.53 -0.33 -18.93
C GLU A 249 24.28 0.06 -17.46
N ARG A 250 23.03 0.11 -17.02
CA ARG A 250 22.65 0.50 -15.65
C ARG A 250 23.22 -0.44 -14.60
N TRP A 251 23.04 -1.76 -14.74
CA TRP A 251 23.57 -2.69 -13.75
C TRP A 251 25.09 -2.83 -13.83
N ILE A 252 25.72 -2.72 -15.01
CA ILE A 252 27.18 -2.65 -15.14
C ILE A 252 27.73 -1.42 -14.41
N VAL A 253 27.10 -0.25 -14.56
CA VAL A 253 27.49 0.97 -13.85
C VAL A 253 27.33 0.80 -12.34
N ALA A 254 26.22 0.22 -11.88
CA ALA A 254 26.00 -0.05 -10.46
C ALA A 254 27.06 -1.00 -9.88
N GLU A 255 27.42 -2.06 -10.60
CA GLU A 255 28.49 -2.99 -10.21
C GLU A 255 29.86 -2.30 -10.16
N ALA A 256 30.17 -1.48 -11.16
CA ALA A 256 31.43 -0.75 -11.22
C ALA A 256 31.55 0.24 -10.05
N LEU A 257 30.48 0.97 -9.74
CA LEU A 257 30.43 1.90 -8.61
C LEU A 257 30.63 1.17 -7.27
N LEU A 258 29.93 0.05 -7.05
CA LEU A 258 30.10 -0.74 -5.83
C LEU A 258 31.51 -1.34 -5.72
N ARG A 259 32.11 -1.76 -6.84
CA ARG A 259 33.49 -2.27 -6.88
C ARG A 259 34.51 -1.18 -6.52
N VAL A 260 34.32 0.04 -7.01
CA VAL A 260 35.18 1.19 -6.66
C VAL A 260 35.05 1.48 -5.16
N LEU A 261 33.84 1.52 -4.60
CA LEU A 261 33.63 1.76 -3.17
C LEU A 261 34.32 0.73 -2.27
N VAL A 262 34.36 -0.55 -2.68
CA VAL A 262 35.08 -1.61 -1.97
C VAL A 262 36.60 -1.50 -2.16
N GLY A 263 37.06 -0.94 -3.28
CA GLY A 263 38.47 -0.84 -3.65
C GLY A 263 39.18 0.46 -3.26
N THR A 264 38.46 1.54 -2.92
CA THR A 264 39.06 2.84 -2.59
C THR A 264 39.14 3.10 -1.10
N GLU A 265 40.36 3.14 -0.56
CA GLU A 265 40.69 4.08 0.51
C GLU A 265 40.72 5.48 -0.12
N SER A 266 39.64 6.25 0.10
CA SER A 266 39.35 7.64 -0.34
C SER A 266 39.30 7.95 -1.85
N PRO A 267 38.15 8.40 -2.39
CA PRO A 267 38.08 8.95 -3.73
C PRO A 267 37.84 10.48 -3.72
N ASP A 268 38.78 11.22 -4.30
CA ASP A 268 38.48 12.48 -4.98
C ASP A 268 38.00 12.16 -6.41
N PHE A 269 37.28 13.11 -7.04
CA PHE A 269 37.04 13.32 -8.49
C PHE A 269 35.58 13.32 -9.01
N GLY A 270 35.21 14.47 -9.60
CA GLY A 270 34.61 14.56 -10.95
C GLY A 270 33.09 14.72 -11.08
N THR A 271 32.62 15.82 -11.65
CA THR A 271 31.21 16.27 -11.69
C THR A 271 30.17 15.41 -12.44
N ALA A 272 30.54 14.30 -13.08
CA ALA A 272 29.58 13.27 -13.53
C ALA A 272 29.06 12.38 -12.36
N TRP A 273 29.72 12.49 -11.20
CA TRP A 273 29.47 11.82 -9.92
C TRP A 273 28.16 12.20 -9.22
N PHE A 274 27.65 13.43 -9.42
CA PHE A 274 26.58 13.98 -8.59
C PHE A 274 25.20 13.32 -8.78
N ALA A 275 24.90 12.76 -9.96
CA ALA A 275 23.62 12.09 -10.20
C ALA A 275 23.60 10.66 -9.63
N ALA A 276 24.74 9.96 -9.63
CA ALA A 276 24.86 8.60 -9.09
C ALA A 276 24.83 8.58 -7.56
N PHE A 277 25.32 9.64 -6.89
CA PHE A 277 25.34 9.70 -5.43
C PHE A 277 23.93 9.74 -4.83
N GLY A 278 22.97 10.48 -5.39
CA GLY A 278 21.62 10.54 -4.78
C GLY A 278 20.94 9.18 -4.63
N VAL A 279 21.07 8.30 -5.63
CA VAL A 279 20.52 6.94 -5.57
C VAL A 279 21.40 6.01 -4.73
N LEU A 280 22.73 6.08 -4.91
CA LEU A 280 23.66 5.19 -4.22
C LEU A 280 23.77 5.52 -2.73
N GLU A 281 23.87 6.80 -2.36
CA GLU A 281 23.80 7.32 -0.98
C GLU A 281 22.50 6.89 -0.33
N HIS A 282 21.35 7.11 -0.99
CA HIS A 282 20.06 6.65 -0.48
C HIS A 282 20.02 5.14 -0.23
N CYS A 283 20.62 4.34 -1.12
CA CYS A 283 20.70 2.89 -0.96
C CYS A 283 21.65 2.47 0.17
N LEU A 284 22.79 3.15 0.33
CA LEU A 284 23.78 2.88 1.38
C LEU A 284 23.29 3.29 2.78
N GLU A 285 22.39 4.27 2.89
CA GLU A 285 21.69 4.60 4.14
C GLU A 285 20.75 3.48 4.61
N LYS A 286 20.30 2.61 3.69
CA LYS A 286 19.39 1.50 4.03
C LYS A 286 20.15 0.34 4.66
N ARG A 287 19.51 -0.30 5.64
CA ARG A 287 20.04 -1.50 6.30
C ARG A 287 19.44 -2.77 5.69
N SER A 288 20.32 -3.69 5.31
CA SER A 288 19.92 -5.04 4.88
C SER A 288 19.13 -5.75 5.98
N ARG A 289 18.08 -6.50 5.58
CA ARG A 289 17.10 -7.23 6.44
C ARG A 289 16.22 -6.36 7.34
N VAL A 290 16.38 -5.05 7.31
CA VAL A 290 15.54 -4.09 8.05
C VAL A 290 14.74 -3.23 7.08
N ASN A 291 15.41 -2.69 6.06
CA ASN A 291 14.78 -1.85 5.04
C ASN A 291 14.55 -2.58 3.72
N TYR A 292 15.38 -3.58 3.42
CA TYR A 292 15.29 -4.35 2.18
C TYR A 292 15.91 -5.75 2.32
N GLY A 293 15.57 -6.66 1.41
CA GLY A 293 16.20 -7.98 1.35
C GLY A 293 15.64 -8.89 0.26
N LEU A 294 16.24 -10.07 0.10
CA LEU A 294 15.80 -11.07 -0.89
C LEU A 294 14.52 -11.79 -0.46
N PRO A 295 13.67 -12.16 -1.44
CA PRO A 295 12.49 -12.97 -1.16
C PRO A 295 12.85 -14.43 -0.81
N THR A 296 11.94 -15.08 -0.08
CA THR A 296 12.04 -16.51 0.24
C THR A 296 11.76 -17.28 -1.04
N PRO A 297 12.53 -18.34 -1.35
CA PRO A 297 12.24 -19.18 -2.51
C PRO A 297 10.77 -19.64 -2.48
N GLY A 298 10.08 -19.52 -3.61
CA GLY A 298 8.70 -19.99 -3.77
C GLY A 298 7.60 -19.04 -3.27
N THR A 299 7.93 -17.97 -2.53
CA THR A 299 6.89 -17.00 -2.10
C THR A 299 6.51 -16.01 -3.19
N ARG A 300 7.40 -15.76 -4.16
CA ARG A 300 7.14 -14.86 -5.30
C ARG A 300 7.96 -15.26 -6.54
N PRO A 301 7.52 -14.86 -7.75
CA PRO A 301 8.20 -15.22 -8.99
C PRO A 301 9.52 -14.46 -9.23
N LYS A 302 9.64 -13.22 -8.75
CA LYS A 302 10.84 -12.37 -8.97
C LYS A 302 11.89 -12.59 -7.88
N SER A 303 13.16 -12.63 -8.25
CA SER A 303 14.32 -12.80 -7.34
C SER A 303 14.96 -11.48 -6.90
N MET A 304 14.46 -10.32 -7.37
CA MET A 304 14.96 -9.00 -6.95
C MET A 304 14.64 -8.66 -5.49
N ALA A 305 15.46 -7.80 -4.89
CA ALA A 305 15.25 -7.27 -3.55
C ALA A 305 13.92 -6.52 -3.41
N ILE A 306 13.33 -6.63 -2.24
CA ILE A 306 12.07 -5.99 -1.86
C ILE A 306 12.24 -5.14 -0.61
N PRO A 307 11.43 -4.09 -0.43
CA PRO A 307 11.43 -3.33 0.80
C PRO A 307 10.81 -4.15 1.95
N PHE A 308 11.33 -3.93 3.15
CA PHE A 308 10.86 -4.55 4.38
C PHE A 308 10.08 -3.50 5.18
N THR A 309 8.94 -3.89 5.75
CA THR A 309 8.08 -3.02 6.58
C THR A 309 8.53 -2.97 8.02
N ALA A 310 9.23 -4.02 8.48
CA ALA A 310 9.96 -4.09 9.75
C ALA A 310 11.11 -5.10 9.62
N ALA A 311 11.94 -5.24 10.67
CA ALA A 311 12.97 -6.28 10.70
C ALA A 311 12.35 -7.65 10.40
N ASP A 312 12.85 -8.30 9.35
CA ASP A 312 12.37 -9.60 8.85
C ASP A 312 10.88 -9.68 8.44
N LEU A 313 10.13 -8.57 8.46
CA LEU A 313 8.75 -8.49 7.97
C LEU A 313 8.74 -7.82 6.59
N ARG A 314 8.35 -8.58 5.59
CA ARG A 314 8.37 -8.16 4.19
C ARG A 314 7.05 -7.52 3.79
N ALA A 315 7.10 -6.59 2.85
CA ALA A 315 5.90 -6.13 2.18
C ALA A 315 5.52 -7.11 1.07
N ASP A 316 4.35 -7.74 1.17
CA ASP A 316 3.96 -8.90 0.35
C ASP A 316 3.84 -8.62 -1.16
N ARG A 317 3.82 -7.34 -1.59
CA ARG A 317 3.59 -6.97 -3.00
C ARG A 317 4.31 -5.71 -3.49
N SER A 318 5.17 -5.08 -2.69
CA SER A 318 5.81 -3.82 -3.09
C SER A 318 7.12 -4.04 -3.82
N GLU A 319 7.32 -3.30 -4.90
CA GLU A 319 8.59 -3.16 -5.60
C GLU A 319 9.14 -1.75 -5.39
N PHE A 320 10.46 -1.57 -5.58
CA PHE A 320 11.03 -0.23 -5.55
C PHE A 320 10.55 0.57 -6.77
N CYS A 321 10.04 1.78 -6.53
CA CYS A 321 9.50 2.63 -7.59
C CYS A 321 10.57 3.01 -8.64
N HIS A 322 11.82 3.21 -8.20
CA HIS A 322 12.95 3.52 -9.05
C HIS A 322 13.73 2.23 -9.41
N PRO A 323 13.92 1.91 -10.70
CA PRO A 323 14.58 0.67 -11.12
C PRO A 323 16.02 0.58 -10.61
N ASP A 324 16.75 1.70 -10.63
CA ASP A 324 18.16 1.72 -10.19
C ASP A 324 18.30 1.47 -8.67
N VAL A 325 17.32 1.90 -7.85
CA VAL A 325 17.28 1.53 -6.42
C VAL A 325 17.09 0.02 -6.27
N GLY A 326 16.20 -0.57 -7.07
CA GLY A 326 15.97 -2.02 -7.09
C GLY A 326 17.22 -2.80 -7.48
N ILE A 327 17.96 -2.35 -8.51
CA ILE A 327 19.21 -2.97 -8.96
C ILE A 327 20.27 -2.92 -7.86
N VAL A 328 20.56 -1.73 -7.32
CA VAL A 328 21.61 -1.53 -6.29
C VAL A 328 21.29 -2.32 -5.02
N LEU A 329 20.06 -2.26 -4.52
CA LEU A 329 19.67 -3.01 -3.32
C LEU A 329 19.66 -4.53 -3.55
N THR A 330 19.41 -4.99 -4.79
CA THR A 330 19.53 -6.41 -5.16
C THR A 330 21.00 -6.85 -5.12
N LEU A 331 21.91 -6.09 -5.73
CA LEU A 331 23.36 -6.34 -5.66
C LEU A 331 23.84 -6.43 -4.22
N LEU A 332 23.54 -5.42 -3.40
CA LEU A 332 23.91 -5.39 -1.99
C LEU A 332 23.33 -6.59 -1.21
N SER A 333 22.07 -6.96 -1.48
CA SER A 333 21.45 -8.11 -0.81
C SER A 333 22.17 -9.42 -1.12
N TYR A 334 22.51 -9.65 -2.39
CA TYR A 334 23.24 -10.85 -2.81
C TYR A 334 24.69 -10.84 -2.33
N TYR A 335 25.36 -9.69 -2.25
CA TYR A 335 26.69 -9.59 -1.64
C TYR A 335 26.69 -9.90 -0.14
N HIS A 336 25.63 -9.53 0.58
CA HIS A 336 25.50 -9.85 2.01
C HIS A 336 25.09 -11.29 2.29
N VAL A 337 24.22 -11.89 1.46
CA VAL A 337 23.65 -13.22 1.72
C VAL A 337 24.41 -14.34 1.01
N GLY A 338 25.03 -14.03 -0.13
CA GLY A 338 25.61 -15.01 -1.06
C GLY A 338 24.55 -15.72 -1.89
N LEU A 339 25.01 -16.50 -2.87
CA LEU A 339 24.16 -17.35 -3.71
C LEU A 339 23.71 -18.61 -2.96
N ARG A 340 22.51 -19.08 -3.27
CA ARG A 340 22.03 -20.42 -2.88
C ARG A 340 22.61 -21.48 -3.82
N ASP A 341 22.68 -22.72 -3.35
CA ASP A 341 23.22 -23.84 -4.12
C ASP A 341 22.52 -23.98 -5.49
N ASP A 342 21.20 -23.87 -5.54
CA ASP A 342 20.43 -23.91 -6.80
C ASP A 342 20.79 -22.76 -7.75
N GLU A 343 21.09 -21.57 -7.22
CA GLU A 343 21.47 -20.39 -8.00
C GLU A 343 22.88 -20.52 -8.56
N ILE A 344 23.79 -21.12 -7.78
CA ILE A 344 25.15 -21.47 -8.23
C ILE A 344 25.07 -22.49 -9.36
N ARG A 345 24.23 -23.53 -9.22
CA ARG A 345 24.00 -24.50 -10.28
C ARG A 345 23.54 -23.81 -11.57
N LEU A 346 22.53 -22.94 -11.47
CA LEU A 346 22.02 -22.16 -12.60
C LEU A 346 23.08 -21.26 -13.24
N ALA A 347 23.94 -20.63 -12.44
CA ALA A 347 25.03 -19.80 -12.94
C ALA A 347 26.04 -20.63 -13.77
N PHE A 348 26.43 -21.80 -13.26
CA PHE A 348 27.32 -22.71 -14.00
C PHE A 348 26.64 -23.31 -15.24
N GLU A 349 25.37 -23.69 -15.17
CA GLU A 349 24.63 -24.17 -16.35
C GLU A 349 24.56 -23.10 -17.45
N LYS A 350 24.46 -21.82 -17.08
CA LYS A 350 24.52 -20.71 -18.04
C LYS A 350 25.93 -20.52 -18.60
N LEU A 351 26.97 -20.58 -17.76
CA LEU A 351 28.36 -20.48 -18.18
C LEU A 351 28.75 -21.58 -19.18
N LEU A 352 28.34 -22.83 -18.93
CA LEU A 352 28.61 -23.98 -19.80
C LEU A 352 27.84 -23.97 -21.13
N ARG A 353 26.86 -23.07 -21.28
CA ARG A 353 26.12 -22.86 -22.54
C ARG A 353 26.70 -21.75 -23.41
N LEU A 354 27.67 -20.98 -22.90
CA LEU A 354 28.36 -19.96 -23.68
C LEU A 354 29.38 -20.61 -24.63
N ASP A 355 29.88 -19.81 -25.58
CA ASP A 355 30.94 -20.25 -26.48
C ASP A 355 32.24 -20.53 -25.71
N GLU A 356 33.06 -21.47 -26.19
CA GLU A 356 34.29 -21.94 -25.50
C GLU A 356 35.24 -20.80 -25.11
N SER A 357 35.33 -19.76 -25.95
CA SER A 357 36.14 -18.56 -25.69
C SER A 357 35.58 -17.74 -24.51
N GLU A 358 34.27 -17.52 -24.46
CA GLU A 358 33.61 -16.74 -23.41
C GLU A 358 33.59 -17.51 -22.08
N GLN A 359 33.30 -18.81 -22.14
CA GLN A 359 33.36 -19.72 -21.01
C GLN A 359 34.73 -19.66 -20.33
N THR A 360 35.81 -19.76 -21.12
CA THR A 360 37.19 -19.70 -20.63
C THR A 360 37.50 -18.34 -20.00
N GLN A 361 37.05 -17.24 -20.61
CA GLN A 361 37.27 -15.90 -20.10
C GLN A 361 36.57 -15.68 -18.75
N TYR A 362 35.26 -15.94 -18.67
CA TYR A 362 34.50 -15.75 -17.44
C TYR A 362 35.00 -16.64 -16.32
N TYR A 363 35.25 -17.93 -16.59
CA TYR A 363 35.75 -18.84 -15.56
C TYR A 363 37.14 -18.45 -15.06
N ARG A 364 38.04 -17.95 -15.94
CA ARG A 364 39.35 -17.45 -15.51
C ARG A 364 39.21 -16.29 -14.54
N GLU A 365 38.27 -15.36 -14.78
CA GLU A 365 37.98 -14.26 -13.85
C GLU A 365 37.40 -14.78 -12.52
N TRP A 366 36.50 -15.76 -12.58
CA TRP A 366 35.92 -16.39 -11.39
C TRP A 366 36.99 -17.07 -10.56
N TYR A 367 37.83 -17.90 -11.17
CA TYR A 367 38.94 -18.57 -10.51
C TYR A 367 39.93 -17.58 -9.91
N ALA A 368 40.27 -16.51 -10.65
CA ALA A 368 41.16 -15.46 -10.15
C ALA A 368 40.61 -14.76 -8.89
N SER A 369 39.29 -14.63 -8.77
CA SER A 369 38.65 -14.02 -7.60
C SER A 369 38.77 -14.88 -6.34
N VAL A 370 38.81 -16.22 -6.47
CA VAL A 370 38.77 -17.12 -5.31
C VAL A 370 40.08 -17.87 -5.07
N ARG A 371 41.03 -17.86 -6.03
CA ARG A 371 42.33 -18.57 -5.93
C ARG A 371 43.07 -18.34 -4.59
N ALA A 372 42.97 -17.14 -4.03
CA ALA A 372 43.66 -16.77 -2.79
C ALA A 372 43.06 -17.43 -1.54
N GLN A 373 41.81 -17.89 -1.60
CA GLN A 373 41.03 -18.42 -0.48
C GLN A 373 40.95 -19.97 -0.46
N ILE A 374 41.55 -20.64 -1.47
CA ILE A 374 41.42 -22.08 -1.74
C ILE A 374 42.77 -22.80 -1.49
N SER A 375 42.73 -24.06 -1.02
CA SER A 375 43.91 -24.92 -0.80
C SER A 375 44.57 -25.41 -2.10
N SER A 376 45.81 -25.92 -2.03
CA SER A 376 46.56 -26.42 -3.21
C SER A 376 45.83 -27.53 -3.97
N ASP A 377 45.13 -28.39 -3.27
CA ASP A 377 44.50 -29.59 -3.83
C ASP A 377 43.19 -29.22 -4.53
N GLU A 378 42.39 -28.34 -3.91
CA GLU A 378 41.18 -27.75 -4.49
C GLU A 378 41.50 -26.87 -5.71
N ARG A 379 42.67 -26.20 -5.75
CA ARG A 379 43.12 -25.41 -6.91
C ARG A 379 43.31 -26.25 -8.17
N THR A 380 43.81 -27.47 -8.02
CA THR A 380 44.06 -28.39 -9.15
C THR A 380 42.75 -28.93 -9.71
N GLN A 381 41.72 -29.09 -8.86
CA GLN A 381 40.39 -29.57 -9.26
C GLN A 381 39.51 -28.51 -9.93
N LEU A 382 39.86 -27.22 -9.82
CA LEU A 382 39.05 -26.09 -10.27
C LEU A 382 39.81 -25.16 -11.24
N GLU A 383 40.96 -25.60 -11.77
CA GLU A 383 41.80 -24.74 -12.62
C GLU A 383 41.19 -24.53 -14.01
N LYS A 384 40.51 -25.53 -14.55
CA LYS A 384 39.92 -25.49 -15.90
C LYS A 384 38.40 -25.65 -15.85
N VAL A 385 37.73 -25.00 -16.79
CA VAL A 385 36.27 -25.09 -16.91
C VAL A 385 35.83 -26.48 -17.36
N GLU A 386 36.64 -27.15 -18.16
CA GLU A 386 36.41 -28.50 -18.68
C GLU A 386 36.28 -29.55 -17.56
N ASP A 387 36.94 -29.31 -16.42
CA ASP A 387 36.95 -30.23 -15.29
C ASP A 387 35.71 -30.06 -14.39
N VAL A 388 34.84 -29.08 -14.67
CA VAL A 388 33.66 -28.77 -13.86
C VAL A 388 32.52 -29.73 -14.20
N ALA A 389 32.26 -30.70 -13.31
CA ALA A 389 31.12 -31.59 -13.41
C ALA A 389 30.04 -31.25 -12.37
N LEU A 390 28.91 -30.69 -12.81
CA LEU A 390 27.78 -30.34 -11.94
C LEU A 390 27.03 -31.55 -11.37
N ASP A 391 27.19 -32.72 -11.98
CA ASP A 391 26.55 -33.96 -11.56
C ASP A 391 27.32 -34.68 -10.44
N ASN A 392 28.57 -34.28 -10.18
CA ASN A 392 29.35 -34.82 -9.09
C ASN A 392 29.03 -34.08 -7.78
N PRO A 393 28.40 -34.73 -6.77
CA PRO A 393 27.94 -34.06 -5.56
C PRO A 393 29.08 -33.49 -4.71
N SER A 394 30.25 -34.15 -4.72
CA SER A 394 31.42 -33.73 -3.94
C SER A 394 32.04 -32.44 -4.52
N GLN A 395 32.18 -32.40 -5.84
CA GLN A 395 32.68 -31.22 -6.56
C GLN A 395 31.67 -30.08 -6.50
N PHE A 396 30.38 -30.35 -6.66
CA PHE A 396 29.34 -29.34 -6.56
C PHE A 396 29.28 -28.69 -5.16
N THR A 397 29.42 -29.50 -4.10
CA THR A 397 29.51 -28.97 -2.73
C THR A 397 30.72 -28.04 -2.56
N LEU A 398 31.86 -28.39 -3.17
CA LEU A 398 33.05 -27.54 -3.19
C LEU A 398 32.80 -26.24 -3.97
N LEU A 399 32.18 -26.30 -5.15
CA LEU A 399 31.80 -25.12 -5.94
C LEU A 399 30.87 -24.20 -5.15
N CYS A 400 29.87 -24.75 -4.46
CA CYS A 400 28.97 -23.98 -3.62
C CYS A 400 29.74 -23.27 -2.49
N LYS A 401 30.62 -23.98 -1.79
CA LYS A 401 31.43 -23.40 -0.71
C LYS A 401 32.33 -22.27 -1.20
N VAL A 402 32.97 -22.44 -2.36
CA VAL A 402 33.98 -21.54 -2.92
C VAL A 402 33.33 -20.29 -3.52
N TYR A 403 32.28 -20.46 -4.32
CA TYR A 403 31.72 -19.38 -5.14
C TYR A 403 30.53 -18.66 -4.50
N LYS A 404 30.01 -19.14 -3.37
CA LYS A 404 28.84 -18.55 -2.69
C LYS A 404 28.91 -17.04 -2.47
N TYR A 405 30.07 -16.52 -2.07
CA TYR A 405 30.27 -15.09 -1.78
C TYR A 405 31.18 -14.39 -2.80
N SER A 406 31.49 -15.02 -3.93
CA SER A 406 32.29 -14.37 -4.97
C SER A 406 31.44 -13.31 -5.68
N MET A 407 31.82 -12.04 -5.55
CA MET A 407 31.13 -10.92 -6.20
C MET A 407 31.08 -11.09 -7.72
N VAL A 408 32.12 -11.68 -8.33
CA VAL A 408 32.18 -11.89 -9.80
C VAL A 408 31.13 -12.91 -10.25
N VAL A 409 30.96 -14.00 -9.49
CA VAL A 409 29.94 -15.02 -9.79
C VAL A 409 28.53 -14.51 -9.51
N ILE A 410 28.36 -13.76 -8.42
CA ILE A 410 27.09 -13.09 -8.10
C ILE A 410 26.68 -12.14 -9.24
N ASN A 411 27.60 -11.30 -9.73
CA ASN A 411 27.32 -10.37 -10.82
C ASN A 411 26.91 -11.12 -12.09
N PHE A 412 27.65 -12.17 -12.47
CA PHE A 412 27.28 -12.97 -13.63
C PHE A 412 25.88 -13.59 -13.49
N TYR A 413 25.58 -14.20 -12.34
CA TYR A 413 24.26 -14.76 -12.08
C TYR A 413 23.16 -13.70 -12.20
N LEU A 414 23.36 -12.53 -11.61
CA LEU A 414 22.38 -11.45 -11.67
C LEU A 414 22.19 -10.93 -13.10
N ASN A 415 23.27 -10.72 -13.84
CA ASN A 415 23.23 -10.20 -15.21
C ASN A 415 22.62 -11.19 -16.21
N GLN A 416 22.79 -12.50 -16.01
CA GLN A 416 22.32 -13.51 -16.97
C GLN A 416 20.96 -14.14 -16.60
N CYS A 417 20.58 -14.13 -15.32
CA CYS A 417 19.40 -14.85 -14.83
C CYS A 417 18.34 -13.95 -14.19
N VAL A 418 18.75 -12.89 -13.47
CA VAL A 418 17.82 -12.11 -12.64
C VAL A 418 17.43 -10.81 -13.30
N PHE A 419 18.38 -9.94 -13.64
CA PHE A 419 18.07 -8.61 -14.14
C PHE A 419 17.31 -8.63 -15.46
N PRO A 420 17.70 -9.37 -16.50
CA PRO A 420 16.94 -9.41 -17.77
C PRO A 420 15.49 -9.88 -17.58
N ARG A 421 15.27 -10.79 -16.63
CA ARG A 421 13.95 -11.36 -16.36
C ARG A 421 13.08 -10.46 -15.48
N ASP A 422 13.69 -9.86 -14.45
CA ASP A 422 12.97 -9.27 -13.32
C ASP A 422 13.00 -7.73 -13.28
N THR A 423 13.86 -7.05 -14.07
CA THR A 423 13.93 -5.58 -14.18
C THR A 423 13.00 -4.99 -15.23
N LYS A 424 11.88 -5.66 -15.53
CA LYS A 424 10.93 -5.15 -16.53
C LYS A 424 10.34 -3.82 -16.10
N GLN A 425 10.28 -2.89 -17.04
CA GLN A 425 9.62 -1.60 -16.88
C GLN A 425 8.33 -1.57 -17.70
N TYR A 426 7.34 -0.84 -17.21
CA TYR A 426 6.13 -0.58 -17.96
C TYR A 426 6.22 0.76 -18.69
N PRO A 427 5.75 0.84 -19.94
CA PRO A 427 5.96 2.01 -20.80
C PRO A 427 5.29 3.28 -20.28
N ARG A 428 4.21 3.17 -19.49
CA ARG A 428 3.52 4.31 -18.88
C ARG A 428 3.15 3.99 -17.44
N ARG A 429 3.05 5.02 -16.61
CA ARG A 429 2.51 4.94 -15.25
C ARG A 429 1.44 5.99 -15.07
N LEU A 430 0.29 5.59 -14.56
CA LEU A 430 -0.71 6.50 -14.01
C LEU A 430 -0.54 6.57 -12.51
N ALA A 431 -0.60 7.76 -11.94
CA ALA A 431 -0.64 7.95 -10.50
C ALA A 431 -1.84 8.81 -10.16
N ARG A 432 -2.52 8.49 -9.05
CA ARG A 432 -3.62 9.32 -8.55
C ARG A 432 -3.51 9.49 -7.04
N ILE A 433 -3.88 10.68 -6.59
CA ILE A 433 -3.88 11.13 -5.21
C ILE A 433 -5.35 11.29 -4.79
N ALA A 434 -5.63 10.96 -3.53
CA ALA A 434 -6.96 11.02 -2.92
C ALA A 434 -7.54 12.44 -2.85
#